data_AF-A0A2R5HDD0-F1
#
_entry.id   AF-A0A2R5HDD0-F1
#
_cell.length_a   1.000
_cell.length_b   1.000
_cell.length_c   1.000
_cell.angle_alpha   90.00
_cell.angle_beta   90.00
_cell.angle_gamma   90.00
#
_symmetry.space_group_name_H-M   'P 1'
#
loop_
_entity.id
_entity.type
_entity.pdbx_description
1 polymer ?
#
loop_
_entity_poly.entity_id
_entity_poly.type
_entity_poly.pdbx_seq_one_letter_code
_entity_poly.pdbx_strand_id
1 'polypeptide(L)' 'MNLTLLLASKVLIGGDAVNVQNGELIGSNPAMTWNMEQAEASLEKVKQLDLSGVIAYHTGFLKY' A
#
# COMPACT_ATOMS: atom_id res chain seq x y z
N MET A 1 21.48 1.03 0.34
CA MET A 1 20.19 1.21 1.04
C MET A 1 20.25 0.44 2.35
N ASN A 2 20.11 1.10 3.50
CA ASN A 2 20.17 0.43 4.81
C ASN A 2 18.80 -0.18 5.12
N LEU A 3 18.67 -1.50 4.98
CA LEU A 3 17.41 -2.25 5.17
C LEU A 3 16.87 -2.16 6.61
N THR A 4 17.73 -1.87 7.59
CA THR A 4 17.35 -1.76 9.01
C THR A 4 16.40 -0.59 9.25
N LEU A 5 16.58 0.53 8.54
CA LEU A 5 15.69 1.70 8.67
C LEU A 5 14.29 1.40 8.12
N LEU A 6 14.20 0.59 7.05
CA LEU A 6 12.93 0.24 6.43
C LEU A 6 12.11 -0.69 7.33
N LEU A 7 12.74 -1.68 7.97
CA LEU A 7 12.08 -2.59 8.91
C LEU A 7 11.52 -1.85 10.14
N ALA A 8 12.24 -0.84 10.64
CA ALA A 8 11.77 -0.01 11.75
C ALA A 8 10.68 1.00 11.35
N SER A 9 10.52 1.29 10.06
CA SER A 9 9.67 2.38 9.60
C SER A 9 8.17 2.09 9.67
N LYS A 10 7.74 0.83 9.76
CA LYS A 10 6.32 0.42 9.67
C LYS A 10 5.60 0.93 8.40
N VAL A 11 6.35 1.14 7.31
CA VAL A 11 5.79 1.54 6.02
C VAL A 11 5.38 0.31 5.23
N LEU A 12 4.15 0.30 4.73
CA LEU A 12 3.69 -0.70 3.75
C LEU A 12 4.32 -0.40 2.39
N ILE A 13 4.94 -1.40 1.76
CA ILE A 13 5.35 -1.33 0.36
C ILE A 13 4.35 -2.16 -0.43
N GLY A 14 3.39 -1.49 -1.07
CA GLY A 14 2.27 -2.17 -1.71
C GLY A 14 2.46 -2.49 -3.19
N GLY A 15 3.52 -1.97 -3.84
CA GLY A 15 3.77 -2.24 -5.26
C GLY A 15 2.60 -1.78 -6.14
N ASP A 16 2.07 -2.69 -6.95
CA ASP A 16 0.90 -2.47 -7.82
C ASP A 16 -0.43 -2.75 -7.13
N ALA A 17 -0.41 -3.30 -5.90
CA ALA A 17 -1.61 -3.66 -5.16
C ALA A 17 -2.28 -2.47 -4.45
N VAL A 18 -1.68 -1.28 -4.53
CA VAL A 18 -2.18 -0.06 -3.91
C VAL A 18 -1.90 1.14 -4.79
N ASN A 19 -2.78 2.14 -4.71
CA ASN A 19 -2.60 3.44 -5.32
C ASN A 19 -2.80 4.53 -4.28
N VAL A 20 -2.16 5.67 -4.47
CA VAL A 20 -2.43 6.89 -3.71
C VAL A 20 -3.05 7.90 -4.66
N GLN A 21 -4.19 8.45 -4.27
CA GLN A 21 -4.84 9.51 -5.04
C GLN A 21 -5.39 10.54 -4.07
N ASN A 22 -5.15 11.83 -4.35
CA ASN A 22 -5.64 12.94 -3.53
C ASN A 22 -5.28 12.84 -2.03
N GLY A 23 -4.11 12.25 -1.72
CA GLY A 23 -3.67 12.07 -0.33
C GLY A 23 -4.33 10.90 0.40
N GLU A 24 -5.03 10.02 -0.32
CA GLU A 24 -5.70 8.85 0.24
C GLU A 24 -5.19 7.56 -0.40
N LEU A 25 -5.16 6.49 0.39
CA LEU A 25 -4.90 5.14 -0.11
C LEU A 25 -6.14 4.61 -0.83
N ILE A 26 -6.03 4.51 -2.15
CA ILE A 26 -7.00 3.87 -3.03
C ILE A 26 -6.48 2.46 -3.32
N GLY A 27 -7.34 1.44 -3.35
CA GLY A 27 -6.92 0.06 -3.57
C GLY A 27 -6.28 -0.21 -4.94
N SER A 28 -6.22 -1.48 -5.32
CA SER A 28 -5.70 -1.87 -6.62
C SER A 28 -6.54 -1.29 -7.78
N ASN A 29 -5.90 -1.08 -8.93
CA ASN A 29 -6.59 -0.63 -10.14
C ASN A 29 -7.41 -1.78 -10.74
N PRO A 30 -8.76 -1.68 -10.85
CA PRO A 30 -9.60 -2.77 -11.37
C PRO A 30 -9.26 -3.23 -12.78
N ALA A 31 -8.78 -2.33 -13.64
CA ALA A 31 -8.43 -2.68 -15.02
C ALA A 31 -7.16 -3.54 -15.14
N MET A 32 -6.31 -3.53 -14.10
CA MET A 32 -5.00 -4.20 -14.08
C MET A 32 -4.91 -5.29 -13.01
N THR A 33 -6.01 -5.55 -12.28
CA THR A 33 -6.03 -6.48 -11.15
C THR A 33 -6.84 -7.70 -11.50
N TRP A 34 -6.17 -8.85 -11.54
CA TRP A 34 -6.79 -10.12 -11.92
C TRP A 34 -7.95 -10.55 -11.01
N ASN A 35 -7.80 -10.35 -9.69
CA ASN A 35 -8.80 -10.71 -8.69
C ASN A 35 -8.99 -9.55 -7.70
N MET A 36 -10.00 -8.72 -7.96
CA MET A 36 -10.30 -7.56 -7.11
C MET A 36 -10.75 -7.95 -5.71
N GLU A 37 -11.56 -9.00 -5.56
CA GLU A 37 -12.04 -9.45 -4.26
C GLU A 37 -10.88 -9.87 -3.35
N GLN A 38 -9.93 -10.65 -3.88
CA GLN A 38 -8.75 -11.05 -3.13
C GLN A 38 -7.85 -9.85 -2.81
N ALA A 39 -7.73 -8.88 -3.73
CA ALA A 39 -6.94 -7.68 -3.53
C ALA A 39 -7.52 -6.81 -2.39
N GLU A 40 -8.83 -6.58 -2.39
CA GLU A 40 -9.54 -5.86 -1.33
C GLU A 40 -9.43 -6.60 0.00
N ALA A 41 -9.67 -7.92 0.03
CA ALA A 41 -9.55 -8.71 1.25
C ALA A 41 -8.11 -8.70 1.82
N SER A 42 -7.10 -8.60 0.97
CA SER A 42 -5.70 -8.47 1.41
C SER A 42 -5.40 -7.08 1.95
N LEU A 43 -5.91 -6.04 1.29
CA LEU A 43 -5.74 -4.65 1.71
C LEU A 43 -6.39 -4.39 3.07
N GLU A 44 -7.59 -4.93 3.30
CA GLU A 44 -8.29 -4.80 4.59
C GLU A 44 -7.53 -5.44 5.75
N LYS A 45 -6.89 -6.60 5.54
CA LYS A 45 -6.02 -7.21 6.56
C LYS A 45 -4.82 -6.32 6.91
N VAL A 46 -4.25 -5.66 5.91
CA VAL A 46 -3.07 -4.82 6.08
C VAL A 46 -3.42 -3.47 6.72
N LYS A 47 -4.59 -2.89 6.40
CA LYS A 47 -5.10 -1.67 7.06
C LYS A 47 -5.32 -1.82 8.56
N GLN A 48 -5.46 -3.05 9.06
CA GLN A 48 -5.58 -3.33 10.51
C GLN A 48 -4.22 -3.25 11.24
N LEU A 49 -3.11 -3.16 10.53
CA LEU A 49 -1.78 -2.99 11.12
C LEU A 49 -1.55 -1.52 11.50
N ASP A 50 -0.72 -1.31 12.52
CA ASP A 50 -0.21 0.02 12.89
C ASP A 50 0.86 0.48 11.89
N LEU A 51 0.40 1.01 10.75
CA LEU A 51 1.26 1.51 9.67
C LEU A 51 1.58 2.99 9.87
N SER A 52 2.79 3.41 9.50
CA SER A 52 3.17 4.84 9.46
C SER A 52 2.95 5.49 8.09
N GLY A 53 2.66 4.68 7.07
CA GLY A 53 2.44 5.13 5.71
C GLY A 53 2.47 3.98 4.71
N VAL A 54 2.33 4.33 3.43
CA VAL A 54 2.33 3.41 2.30
C VAL A 54 3.14 3.98 1.14
N ILE A 55 3.96 3.13 0.51
CA ILE A 55 4.61 3.39 -0.77
C ILE A 55 3.86 2.60 -1.84
N ALA A 56 3.24 3.33 -2.76
CA ALA A 56 2.62 2.83 -3.97
C ALA A 56 3.57 3.06 -5.16
N TYR A 57 3.87 2.00 -5.92
CA TYR A 57 4.95 2.05 -6.93
C TYR A 57 4.73 3.15 -7.98
N HIS A 58 3.49 3.33 -8.43
CA HIS A 58 3.13 4.29 -9.48
C HIS A 58 2.65 5.66 -8.97
N THR A 59 2.20 5.73 -7.72
CA THR A 59 1.45 6.88 -7.19
C THR A 59 2.11 7.54 -5.97
N GLY A 60 3.28 7.04 -5.57
CA GLY A 60 4.17 7.71 -4.63
C GLY A 60 3.99 7.28 -3.17
N PHE A 61 4.32 8.18 -2.25
CA PHE A 61 4.33 7.91 -0.82
C PHE A 61 3.21 8.69 -0.12
N LEU A 62 2.42 7.99 0.69
CA LEU A 62 1.47 8.56 1.63
C LEU A 62 1.94 8.27 3.05
N LYS A 63 1.96 9.31 3.88
CA LYS A 63 2.21 9.20 5.32
C LYS A 63 0.87 9.30 6.07
N TYR A 64 0.66 8.44 7.06
CA TYR A 64 -0.50 8.52 7.96
C TYR A 64 -0.24 9.44 9.15
#